data_AF-A0A158EUR4-F1
#
_entry.id   AF-A0A158EUR4-F1
#
_cell.length_a   1.000
_cell.length_b   1.000
_cell.length_c   1.000
_cell.angle_alpha   90.00
_cell.angle_beta   90.00
_cell.angle_gamma   90.00
#
_symmetry.space_group_name_H-M   'P 1'
#
loop_
_entity.id
_entity.type
_entity.pdbx_description
1 polymer ?
#
loop_
_entity_poly.entity_id
_entity_poly.type
_entity_poly.pdbx_seq_one_letter_code
_entity_poly.pdbx_strand_id
1 'polypeptide(L)' 'MDEINLKTTADNFLFGGGLKLENYFIEQTPVSEILCYRNAEGREFDLPINDPQLAAAVLDRLKNLGVRIVKLG' A
#
# COMPACT_ATOMS: atom_id res chain seq x y z
N MET A 1 -5.96 -8.00 -17.52
CA MET A 1 -4.61 -7.59 -17.08
C MET A 1 -3.94 -8.82 -16.51
N ASP A 2 -2.86 -9.30 -17.12
CA ASP A 2 -2.16 -10.50 -16.64
C ASP A 2 -1.46 -10.24 -15.29
N GLU A 3 -1.30 -11.28 -14.46
CA GLU A 3 -0.80 -11.17 -13.07
C GLU A 3 0.59 -10.50 -12.98
N ILE A 4 1.47 -10.77 -13.95
CA ILE A 4 2.83 -10.19 -14.03
C ILE A 4 2.78 -8.66 -14.23
N ASN A 5 1.82 -8.18 -15.04
CA ASN A 5 1.63 -6.75 -15.27
C ASN A 5 1.11 -6.04 -14.02
N LEU A 6 0.25 -6.70 -13.24
CA LEU A 6 -0.29 -6.14 -12.00
C LEU A 6 0.77 -5.98 -10.91
N LYS A 7 1.65 -6.98 -10.72
CA LYS A 7 2.78 -6.87 -9.77
C LYS A 7 3.72 -5.74 -10.15
N THR A 8 4.10 -5.67 -11.42
CA THR A 8 4.97 -4.60 -11.93
C THR A 8 4.32 -3.22 -11.76
N THR A 9 3.02 -3.11 -12.02
CA THR A 9 2.25 -1.87 -11.82
C THR A 9 2.21 -1.47 -10.34
N ALA A 10 2.01 -2.43 -9.43
CA ALA A 10 1.98 -2.17 -7.99
C ALA A 10 3.36 -1.71 -7.48
N ASP A 11 4.46 -2.35 -7.89
CA ASP A 11 5.82 -1.91 -7.56
C ASP A 11 6.10 -0.50 -8.09
N ASN A 12 5.72 -0.22 -9.34
CA ASN A 12 5.87 1.12 -9.92
C ASN A 12 5.02 2.18 -9.19
N PHE A 13 3.80 1.82 -8.80
CA PHE A 13 2.92 2.71 -8.05
C PHE A 13 3.48 3.05 -6.67
N LEU A 14 4.04 2.07 -5.96
CA LEU A 14 4.61 2.24 -4.62
C LEU A 14 5.99 2.92 -4.65
N PHE A 15 6.88 2.48 -5.53
CA PHE A 15 8.30 2.83 -5.43
C PHE A 15 8.78 3.73 -6.57
N GLY A 16 7.99 3.91 -7.62
CA GLY A 16 8.34 4.77 -8.77
C GLY A 16 8.51 6.24 -8.40
N GLY A 17 7.90 6.70 -7.30
CA GLY A 17 8.04 8.06 -6.77
C GLY A 17 9.20 8.25 -5.78
N GLY A 18 10.04 7.23 -5.55
CA GLY A 18 11.16 7.30 -4.60
C GLY A 18 10.78 7.07 -3.13
N LEU A 19 9.53 6.72 -2.85
CA LEU A 19 9.10 6.24 -1.54
C LEU A 19 9.66 4.83 -1.29
N LYS A 20 9.83 4.48 -0.01
CA LYS A 20 10.34 3.18 0.44
C LYS A 20 9.25 2.43 1.19
N LEU A 21 9.46 1.13 1.39
CA LEU A 21 8.54 0.30 2.18
C LEU A 21 8.25 0.87 3.58
N GLU A 22 9.26 1.43 4.25
CA GLU A 22 9.13 2.06 5.58
C GLU A 22 8.22 3.29 5.61
N ASN A 23 7.93 3.89 4.43
CA ASN A 23 6.97 4.96 4.31
C ASN A 23 5.53 4.44 4.34
N TYR A 24 5.28 3.15 4.14
CA TYR A 24 3.94 2.58 4.07
C TYR A 24 3.55 1.84 5.34
N PHE A 25 2.26 1.91 5.66
CA PHE A 25 1.63 1.05 6.65
C PHE A 25 0.17 0.78 6.26
N ILE A 26 -0.38 -0.31 6.79
CA ILE A 26 -1.78 -0.66 6.58
C ILE A 26 -2.50 -0.49 7.89
N GLU A 27 -3.55 0.33 7.91
CA GLU A 27 -4.51 0.34 9.00
C GLU A 27 -5.56 -0.75 8.74
N GLN A 28 -5.70 -1.66 9.71
CA GLN A 28 -6.60 -2.80 9.61
C GLN A 28 -7.68 -2.67 10.67
N THR A 29 -8.91 -2.47 10.23
CA THR A 29 -10.14 -2.61 11.04
C THR A 29 -10.69 -4.04 10.87
N PRO A 30 -11.70 -4.45 11.66
CA PRO A 30 -12.32 -5.77 11.49
C PRO A 30 -12.98 -5.99 10.11
N VAL A 31 -13.31 -4.92 9.38
CA VAL A 31 -14.08 -4.98 8.13
C VAL A 31 -13.39 -4.38 6.92
N SER A 32 -12.27 -3.66 7.11
CA SER A 32 -11.60 -2.92 6.05
C SER A 32 -10.11 -2.73 6.32
N GLU A 33 -9.34 -2.61 5.24
CA GLU A 33 -7.92 -2.29 5.25
C GLU A 33 -7.69 -0.99 4.47
N ILE A 34 -6.97 -0.05 5.08
CA ILE A 34 -6.65 1.25 4.51
C ILE A 34 -5.13 1.31 4.33
N LEU A 35 -4.70 1.65 3.12
CA LEU A 35 -3.30 1.94 2.84
C LEU A 35 -2.99 3.36 3.26
N CYS A 36 -1.97 3.52 4.11
CA CYS A 36 -1.48 4.80 4.54
C CYS A 36 -0.01 4.96 4.16
N TYR A 37 0.43 6.20 3.98
CA TYR A 37 1.84 6.52 3.78
C TYR A 37 2.28 7.70 4.64
N ARG A 38 3.56 7.71 4.98
CA ARG A 38 4.25 8.74 5.73
C ARG A 38 5.20 9.50 4.81
N ASN A 39 4.99 10.80 4.67
CA ASN A 39 5.85 11.67 3.87
C ASN A 39 7.18 11.98 4.58
N ALA A 40 8.09 12.70 3.90
CA ALA A 40 9.39 13.07 4.45
C ALA A 40 9.33 13.96 5.70
N GLU A 41 8.22 14.68 5.92
CA GLU A 41 7.97 15.51 7.10
C GLU A 41 7.40 14.70 8.28
N GLY A 42 7.20 13.38 8.10
CA GLY A 42 6.64 12.51 9.12
C GLY A 42 5.11 12.55 9.22
N ARG A 43 4.43 13.23 8.29
CA ARG A 43 2.97 13.29 8.25
C ARG A 43 2.38 12.06 7.59
N GLU A 44 1.30 11.55 8.15
CA GLU A 44 0.60 10.35 7.71
C GLU A 44 -0.64 10.73 6.93
N PHE A 45 -0.88 10.03 5.83
CA PHE A 45 -2.01 10.25 4.93
C PHE A 45 -2.56 8.93 4.43
N ASP A 46 -3.87 8.88 4.20
CA ASP A 46 -4.51 7.78 3.49
C ASP A 46 -4.19 7.88 2.00
N LEU A 47 -3.91 6.73 1.37
CA LEU A 47 -3.66 6.63 -0.05
C LEU A 47 -4.86 6.00 -0.76
N PRO A 48 -5.81 6.80 -1.28
CA PRO A 48 -6.95 6.26 -2.00
C PRO A 48 -6.51 5.67 -3.34
N ILE A 49 -6.95 4.44 -3.61
CA ILE A 49 -6.74 3.76 -4.90
C ILE A 49 -8.12 3.46 -5.49
N ASN A 50 -8.47 4.13 -6.58
CA ASN A 50 -9.79 4.02 -7.22
C ASN A 50 -9.98 2.71 -7.99
N ASP A 51 -8.89 2.08 -8.44
CA ASP A 51 -8.95 0.80 -9.13
C ASP A 51 -8.87 -0.36 -8.13
N PRO A 52 -9.92 -1.20 -8.02
CA PRO A 52 -9.97 -2.26 -7.01
C PRO A 52 -8.95 -3.37 -7.25
N GLN A 53 -8.55 -3.63 -8.49
CA GLN A 53 -7.55 -4.66 -8.80
C GLN A 53 -6.15 -4.18 -8.39
N LEU A 54 -5.84 -2.92 -8.68
CA LEU A 54 -4.60 -2.28 -8.23
C LEU A 54 -4.54 -2.18 -6.72
N ALA A 55 -5.63 -1.79 -6.06
CA ALA A 55 -5.70 -1.70 -4.61
C ALA A 55 -5.38 -3.05 -3.95
N ALA A 56 -6.02 -4.12 -4.43
CA ALA A 56 -5.75 -5.48 -3.94
C ALA A 56 -4.29 -5.90 -4.19
N ALA A 57 -3.75 -5.64 -5.40
CA ALA A 57 -2.37 -5.98 -5.74
C ALA A 57 -1.34 -5.21 -4.90
N VAL A 58 -1.59 -3.92 -4.63
CA VAL A 58 -0.73 -3.08 -3.80
C VAL A 58 -0.73 -3.57 -2.35
N LEU A 59 -1.91 -3.85 -1.78
CA LEU A 59 -2.01 -4.37 -0.41
C LEU A 59 -1.33 -5.74 -0.26
N ASP A 60 -1.57 -6.66 -1.20
CA ASP A 60 -0.90 -7.97 -1.23
C ASP A 60 0.63 -7.80 -1.33
N ARG A 61 1.10 -6.94 -2.24
CA ARG A 61 2.53 -6.67 -2.41
C ARG A 61 3.17 -6.14 -1.15
N LEU A 62 2.54 -5.17 -0.48
CA LEU A 62 3.04 -4.60 0.77
C LEU A 62 3.08 -5.63 1.90
N LYS A 63 2.03 -6.45 2.06
CA LYS A 63 2.01 -7.55 3.03
C LYS A 63 3.12 -8.57 2.77
N ASN A 64 3.33 -8.95 1.52
CA ASN A 64 4.41 -9.85 1.11
C ASN A 64 5.82 -9.28 1.37
N LEU A 65 5.96 -7.95 1.37
CA LEU A 65 7.19 -7.26 1.71
C LEU A 65 7.37 -7.04 3.22
N GLY A 66 6.39 -7.40 4.05
CA GLY A 66 6.45 -7.22 5.50
C GLY A 66 6.16 -5.79 5.95
N VAL A 67 5.26 -5.09 5.25
CA VAL A 67 4.77 -3.77 5.67
C VAL A 67 4.23 -3.81 7.10
N ARG A 68 4.35 -2.69 7.82
CA ARG A 68 3.74 -2.53 9.14
C ARG A 68 2.22 -2.54 9.02
N ILE A 69 1.55 -3.39 9.80
CA ILE A 69 0.09 -3.42 9.93
C ILE A 69 -0.31 -2.91 11.32
N VAL A 70 -1.14 -1.88 11.36
CA VAL A 70 -1.68 -1.27 12.59
C VAL A 70 -3.12 -1.73 12.74
N LYS A 71 -3.42 -2.47 13.81
CA LYS A 71 -4.79 -2.93 14.08
C LYS A 71 -5.57 -1.85 14.83
N LEU A 72 -6.69 -1.42 14.25
CA LEU A 72 -7.64 -0.49 14.85
C LEU A 72 -8.87 -1.27 15.32
N GLY A 73 -9.29 -1.04 16.57
CA GLY A 73 -10.35 -1.78 17.26
C GLY A 73 -11.43 -0.87 17.79
#